data_AF-A0A3B9TVD1-F1
#
_entry.id   AF-A0A3B9TVD1-F1
#
_cell.length_a   1.000
_cell.length_b   1.000
_cell.length_c   1.000
_cell.angle_alpha   90.00
_cell.angle_beta   90.00
_cell.angle_gamma   90.00
#
_symmetry.space_group_name_H-M   'P 1'
#
loop_
_entity.id
_entity.type
_entity.pdbx_description
1 polymer ?
#
loop_
_entity_poly.entity_id
_entity_poly.type
_entity_poly.pdbx_seq_one_letter_code
_entity_poly.pdbx_strand_id
1 'polypeptide(L)'
;HDFVTVVCDPADYSDVLAELAEGDVTTGTRRRLAGKVFARTAAYDRAIAGWLSGDAFGETMTVSGRRLQELRYGENPHQRAAVYAGGEARPGVATATQLQG
;
A
#
# COMPACT_ATOMS: atom_id res chain seq x y z
N HIS A 1 -3.12 -14.85 -10.81
CA HIS A 1 -1.67 -14.66 -10.60
C HIS A 1 -0.95 -16.01 -10.64
N ASP A 2 -1.55 -17.01 -11.30
CA ASP A 2 -1.06 -18.40 -11.24
C ASP A 2 0.01 -18.67 -12.29
N PHE A 3 0.14 -17.80 -13.30
CA PHE A 3 1.01 -18.02 -14.47
C PHE A 3 1.89 -16.82 -14.82
N VAL A 4 1.58 -15.62 -14.34
CA VAL A 4 2.28 -14.38 -14.73
C VAL A 4 2.72 -13.63 -13.48
N THR A 5 3.99 -13.24 -13.46
CA THR A 5 4.57 -12.34 -12.46
C THR A 5 4.42 -10.90 -12.93
N VAL A 6 3.77 -10.09 -12.11
CA VAL A 6 3.59 -8.64 -12.35
C VAL A 6 4.41 -7.87 -11.35
N VAL A 7 5.10 -6.80 -11.78
CA VAL A 7 5.90 -5.96 -10.89
C VAL A 7 5.56 -4.51 -11.16
N CYS A 8 5.24 -3.75 -10.10
CA CYS A 8 4.91 -2.34 -10.21
C CYS A 8 5.79 -1.43 -9.34
N ASP A 9 6.79 -1.95 -8.66
CA ASP A 9 7.67 -1.18 -7.78
C ASP A 9 9.11 -1.71 -7.91
N PRO A 10 10.10 -0.85 -8.23
CA PRO A 10 11.51 -1.27 -8.33
C PRO A 10 12.06 -1.94 -7.07
N ALA A 11 11.48 -1.66 -5.89
CA ALA A 11 11.89 -2.28 -4.64
C ALA A 11 11.68 -3.81 -4.61
N ASP A 12 10.83 -4.37 -5.48
CA ASP A 12 10.62 -5.82 -5.57
C ASP A 12 11.58 -6.51 -6.55
N TYR A 13 12.44 -5.78 -7.27
CA TYR A 13 13.29 -6.37 -8.32
C TYR A 13 14.29 -7.38 -7.78
N SER A 14 14.93 -7.10 -6.65
CA SER A 14 15.91 -8.01 -6.03
C SER A 14 15.29 -9.37 -5.72
N ASP A 15 14.10 -9.37 -5.11
CA ASP A 15 13.43 -10.58 -4.66
C ASP A 15 12.97 -11.41 -5.87
N VAL A 16 12.41 -10.75 -6.88
CA VAL A 16 11.97 -11.42 -8.12
C VAL A 16 13.16 -12.01 -8.88
N LEU A 17 14.28 -11.27 -8.99
CA LEU A 17 15.49 -11.77 -9.65
C LEU A 17 16.11 -12.95 -8.90
N ALA A 18 16.07 -12.94 -7.57
CA ALA A 18 16.55 -14.04 -6.74
C ALA A 18 15.73 -15.32 -7.00
N GLU A 19 14.40 -15.23 -6.97
CA GLU A 19 13.54 -16.40 -7.25
C GLU A 19 13.68 -16.89 -8.71
N LEU A 20 13.82 -15.97 -9.67
CA LEU A 20 14.07 -16.34 -11.07
C LEU A 20 15.40 -17.09 -11.24
N ALA A 21 16.43 -16.76 -10.47
CA ALA A 21 17.70 -17.48 -10.49
C ALA A 21 17.57 -18.92 -9.95
N GLU A 22 16.56 -19.17 -9.10
CA GLU A 22 16.21 -20.51 -8.59
C GLU A 22 15.28 -21.28 -9.55
N GLY A 23 14.80 -20.64 -10.61
CA GLY A 23 14.12 -21.26 -11.76
C GLY A 23 12.72 -20.72 -12.05
N ASP A 24 11.98 -20.24 -11.04
CA ASP A 24 10.69 -19.58 -11.22
C ASP A 24 10.34 -18.70 -10.01
N VAL A 25 9.49 -17.70 -10.24
CA VAL A 25 8.89 -16.91 -9.16
C VAL A 25 7.84 -17.77 -8.45
N THR A 26 7.88 -17.81 -7.12
CA THR A 26 6.96 -18.66 -6.36
C THR A 26 5.52 -18.17 -6.49
N THR A 27 4.55 -19.08 -6.37
CA THR A 27 3.12 -18.73 -6.33
C THR A 27 2.80 -17.76 -5.19
N GLY A 28 3.51 -17.87 -4.06
CA GLY A 28 3.38 -16.93 -2.94
C GLY A 28 3.80 -15.51 -3.32
N THR A 29 4.95 -15.37 -3.97
CA THR A 29 5.44 -14.08 -4.46
C THR A 29 4.55 -13.51 -5.55
N ARG A 30 4.11 -14.31 -6.53
CA ARG A 30 3.13 -13.87 -7.54
C ARG A 30 1.83 -13.35 -6.91
N ARG A 31 1.30 -14.03 -5.89
CA ARG A 31 0.09 -13.59 -5.16
C ARG A 31 0.31 -12.26 -4.44
N ARG A 32 1.43 -12.13 -3.73
CA ARG A 32 1.81 -10.89 -3.04
C ARG A 32 1.91 -9.72 -4.01
N LEU A 33 2.63 -9.92 -5.12
CA LEU A 33 2.84 -8.90 -6.13
C LEU A 33 1.55 -8.51 -6.85
N ALA A 34 0.68 -9.48 -7.17
CA ALA A 34 -0.64 -9.18 -7.73
C ALA A 34 -1.48 -8.30 -6.79
N GLY A 35 -1.47 -8.60 -5.49
CA GLY A 35 -2.12 -7.74 -4.48
C GLY A 35 -1.54 -6.32 -4.47
N LYS A 36 -0.21 -6.18 -4.57
CA LYS A 36 0.46 -4.87 -4.64
C LYS A 36 0.08 -4.08 -5.90
N VAL A 37 -0.03 -4.75 -7.05
CA VAL A 37 -0.46 -4.12 -8.31
C VAL A 37 -1.90 -3.62 -8.20
N PHE A 38 -2.83 -4.45 -7.73
CA PHE A 38 -4.22 -4.03 -7.56
C PHE A 38 -4.38 -2.88 -6.56
N ALA A 39 -3.59 -2.86 -5.48
CA ALA A 39 -3.57 -1.75 -4.54
C ALA A 39 -3.07 -0.45 -5.22
N ARG A 40 -2.05 -0.54 -6.08
CA ARG A 40 -1.52 0.62 -6.83
C ARG A 40 -2.53 1.15 -7.84
N THR A 41 -3.21 0.27 -8.60
CA THR A 41 -4.23 0.70 -9.56
C THR A 41 -5.42 1.32 -8.86
N ALA A 42 -5.89 0.75 -7.74
CA ALA A 42 -6.99 1.32 -6.95
C ALA A 42 -6.65 2.73 -6.41
N ALA A 43 -5.41 2.93 -5.95
CA ALA A 43 -4.95 4.26 -5.51
C ALA A 43 -4.91 5.27 -6.66
N TYR A 44 -4.53 4.84 -7.86
CA TYR A 44 -4.51 5.66 -9.06
C TYR A 44 -5.92 6.06 -9.51
N ASP A 45 -6.85 5.11 -9.60
CA ASP A 45 -8.24 5.37 -9.97
C ASP A 45 -8.93 6.29 -8.96
N ARG A 46 -8.63 6.13 -7.67
CA ARG A 46 -9.07 7.04 -6.61
C ARG A 46 -8.57 8.47 -6.81
N ALA A 47 -7.32 8.64 -7.25
CA ALA A 47 -6.77 9.96 -7.55
C ALA A 47 -7.46 10.61 -8.76
N ILE A 48 -7.73 9.82 -9.81
CA ILE A 48 -8.49 10.29 -10.99
C ILE A 48 -9.91 10.71 -10.59
N ALA A 49 -10.63 9.85 -9.86
CA ALA A 49 -12.00 10.13 -9.44
C ALA A 49 -12.07 11.40 -8.58
N GLY A 50 -11.12 11.59 -7.65
CA GLY A 50 -11.06 12.79 -6.81
C GLY A 50 -10.71 14.06 -7.59
N TRP A 51 -9.92 13.96 -8.66
CA TRP A 51 -9.66 15.10 -9.55
C TRP A 51 -10.88 15.45 -10.41
N LEU A 52 -11.58 14.44 -10.94
CA LEU A 52 -12.77 14.61 -11.79
C LEU A 52 -14.00 15.10 -11.02
N SER A 53 -14.15 14.73 -9.74
CA SER A 53 -15.35 15.08 -8.98
C SER A 53 -15.47 16.58 -8.76
N GLY A 54 -14.36 17.29 -8.56
CA GLY A 54 -14.33 18.74 -8.32
C GLY A 54 -15.06 19.23 -7.05
N ASP A 55 -15.78 18.34 -6.37
CA ASP A 55 -16.55 18.57 -5.15
C ASP A 55 -15.85 17.93 -3.94
N ALA A 56 -15.74 18.71 -2.87
CA ALA A 56 -15.14 18.30 -1.60
C ALA A 56 -15.93 17.20 -0.88
N PHE A 57 -17.23 17.05 -1.18
CA PHE A 57 -18.13 16.08 -0.54
C PHE A 57 -18.89 15.22 -1.56
N GLY A 58 -18.24 14.90 -2.69
CA GLY A 58 -18.87 14.13 -3.77
C GLY A 58 -19.56 12.84 -3.30
N GLU A 59 -20.46 12.32 -4.15
CA GLU A 59 -21.37 11.20 -3.84
C GLU A 59 -20.67 9.92 -3.31
N THR A 60 -19.41 9.69 -3.69
CA THR A 60 -18.62 8.56 -3.25
C THR A 60 -17.34 9.01 -2.55
N MET A 61 -17.13 8.52 -1.32
CA MET A 61 -15.87 8.68 -0.58
C MET A 61 -15.06 7.39 -0.60
N THR A 62 -13.92 7.41 -1.27
CA THR A 62 -12.92 6.34 -1.17
C THR A 62 -11.90 6.71 -0.10
N VAL A 63 -11.39 5.76 0.68
CA VAL A 63 -10.27 5.94 1.63
C VAL A 63 -9.18 4.92 1.30
N SER A 64 -7.94 5.38 1.11
CA SER A 64 -6.80 4.55 0.73
C SER A 64 -5.51 5.14 1.29
N GLY A 65 -4.62 4.29 1.80
CA GLY A 65 -3.34 4.71 2.33
C GLY A 65 -2.35 3.56 2.39
N ARG A 66 -1.06 3.92 2.45
CA ARG A 66 0.04 2.98 2.68
C ARG A 66 0.23 2.81 4.18
N ARG A 67 0.30 1.56 4.64
CA ARG A 67 0.63 1.26 6.05
C ARG A 67 2.05 1.75 6.35
N LEU A 68 2.20 2.53 7.41
CA LEU A 68 3.48 3.00 7.90
C LEU A 68 4.04 2.06 8.97
N GLN A 69 3.20 1.70 9.93
CA GLN A 69 3.59 0.83 11.05
C GLN A 69 2.38 0.09 11.62
N GLU A 70 2.62 -1.11 12.14
CA GLU A 70 1.67 -1.77 13.04
C GLU A 70 1.90 -1.27 14.46
N LEU A 71 0.82 -1.08 15.21
CA LEU A 71 0.87 -0.62 16.60
C LEU A 71 0.81 -1.81 17.56
N ARG A 72 1.32 -1.62 18.78
CA ARG A 72 1.28 -2.64 19.83
C ARG A 72 -0.14 -3.07 20.15
N TYR A 73 -1.08 -2.13 20.18
CA TYR A 73 -2.51 -2.34 20.33
C TYR A 73 -3.26 -1.11 19.78
N GLY A 74 -4.58 -1.22 19.65
CA GLY A 74 -5.47 -0.11 19.28
C GLY A 74 -5.81 0.76 20.47
N GLU A 75 -7.09 0.97 20.72
CA GLU A 75 -7.53 1.68 21.92
C GLU A 75 -7.39 0.81 23.18
N ASN A 76 -7.60 -0.50 23.02
CA ASN A 76 -7.50 -1.49 24.10
C ASN A 76 -6.50 -2.61 23.76
N PRO A 77 -5.85 -3.26 24.75
CA PRO A 77 -4.82 -4.28 24.52
C PRO A 77 -5.22 -5.48 23.64
N HIS A 78 -6.51 -5.82 23.59
CA HIS A 78 -7.02 -6.93 22.79
C HIS A 78 -7.33 -6.52 21.33
N GLN A 79 -7.21 -5.23 20.99
CA GLN A 79 -7.48 -4.70 19.66
C GLN A 79 -6.18 -4.51 18.89
N ARG A 80 -6.16 -4.92 17.61
CA ARG A 80 -5.04 -4.66 16.70
C ARG A 80 -5.22 -3.30 16.04
N ALA A 81 -4.11 -2.60 15.79
CA ALA A 81 -4.13 -1.32 15.08
C ALA A 81 -2.88 -1.11 14.23
N ALA A 82 -2.99 -0.20 13.27
CA ALA A 82 -1.89 0.23 12.42
C ALA A 82 -2.11 1.67 11.97
N VAL A 83 -1.00 2.38 11.72
CA VAL A 83 -1.01 3.74 11.17
C VAL A 83 -0.86 3.66 9.66
N TYR A 84 -1.70 4.41 8.94
CA TYR A 84 -1.66 4.54 7.50
C TYR A 84 -1.45 6.00 7.12
N ALA A 85 -0.73 6.24 6.03
CA ALA A 85 -0.63 7.55 5.39
C ALA A 85 -1.24 7.49 3.98
N GLY A 86 -2.08 8.47 3.65
CA GLY A 86 -2.70 8.60 2.34
C GLY A 86 -2.69 10.05 1.86
N GLY A 87 -2.86 10.25 0.55
CA GLY A 87 -2.90 11.57 -0.07
C GLY A 87 -1.54 12.26 -0.16
N GLU A 88 -1.56 13.59 -0.30
CA GLU A 88 -0.37 14.43 -0.30
C GLU A 88 0.38 14.36 1.03
N ALA A 89 1.71 14.44 0.98
CA ALA A 89 2.59 14.43 2.15
C ALA A 89 2.53 15.77 2.92
N ARG A 90 1.38 16.06 3.52
CA ARG A 90 1.18 17.23 4.37
C ARG A 90 1.78 16.97 5.76
N PRO A 91 2.43 17.97 6.39
CA PRO A 91 2.92 17.84 7.76
C PRO A 91 1.79 17.48 8.74
N GLY A 92 1.99 16.46 9.57
CA GLY A 92 1.02 15.98 10.54
C GLY A 92 1.56 14.78 11.34
N VAL A 93 0.73 14.19 12.20
CA VAL A 93 1.15 13.08 13.07
C VAL A 93 1.66 11.88 12.25
N ALA A 94 1.01 11.58 11.12
CA ALA A 94 1.41 10.48 10.25
C ALA A 94 2.73 10.73 9.47
N THR A 95 3.22 11.97 9.40
CA THR A 95 4.49 12.33 8.73
C THR A 95 5.56 12.80 9.72
N ALA A 96 5.29 12.73 11.03
CA ALA A 96 6.22 13.14 12.07
C ALA A 96 7.42 12.20 12.18
N THR A 97 8.60 12.77 12.43
CA THR A 97 9.82 12.01 12.75
C THR A 97 9.94 11.88 14.26
N GLN A 98 9.94 10.65 14.77
CA GLN A 98 10.23 10.38 16.18
C GLN A 98 11.75 10.47 16.42
N LEU A 99 12.18 11.42 17.25
CA LEU A 99 13.61 11.64 17.55
C LEU A 99 14.11 10.80 18.73
N GLN A 100 13.20 10.42 19.63
CA GLN A 100 13.50 9.65 20.84
C GLN A 100 12.27 8.83 21.25
N GLY A 101 12.50 7.73 21.98
CA GLY A 101 11.49 6.79 22.46
C GLY A 101 11.75 5.39 21.94
#